data_AF-A0A1F6V2G8-F1
#
_entry.id   AF-A0A1F6V2G8-F1
#
_cell.length_a   1.000
_cell.length_b   1.000
_cell.length_c   1.000
_cell.angle_alpha   90.00
_cell.angle_beta   90.00
_cell.angle_gamma   90.00
#
_symmetry.space_group_name_H-M   'P 1'
#
loop_
_entity.id
_entity.type
_entity.pdbx_description
1 polymer ?
#
loop_
_entity_poly.entity_id
_entity_poly.type
_entity_poly.pdbx_seq_one_letter_code
_entity_poly.pdbx_strand_id
1 'polypeptide(L)' 'MTNLALHKIPQGTAKLHIAIIGSGSAAFACAIRVAESGARVTMIEAANVIGGTCVNVGCVPSKIIIRGAHR' A
#
# COMPACT_ATOMS: atom_id res chain seq x y z
N MET A 1 22.52 1.21 -11.15
CA MET A 1 21.88 2.39 -10.54
C MET A 1 20.40 2.05 -10.37
N THR A 2 19.84 1.72 -9.21
CA THR A 2 20.30 1.78 -7.82
C THR A 2 20.19 0.39 -7.20
N ASN A 3 21.35 -0.11 -6.75
CA ASN A 3 21.46 -1.20 -5.80
C ASN A 3 21.03 -0.64 -4.42
N LEU A 4 19.76 -0.21 -4.32
CA LEU A 4 19.20 0.15 -3.04
C LEU A 4 18.92 -1.18 -2.36
N ALA A 5 19.84 -1.55 -1.48
CA ALA A 5 19.61 -2.56 -0.48
C ALA A 5 18.18 -2.41 0.05
N LEU A 6 17.30 -3.31 -0.38
CA LEU A 6 16.22 -3.79 0.46
C LEU A 6 16.94 -4.23 1.73
N HIS A 7 16.94 -3.35 2.73
CA HIS A 7 17.32 -3.65 4.10
C HIS A 7 16.71 -5.01 4.40
N LYS A 8 17.54 -6.07 4.40
CA LYS A 8 17.12 -7.47 4.37
C LYS A 8 15.94 -7.62 5.33
N ILE A 9 14.73 -7.84 4.82
CA ILE A 9 13.63 -8.33 5.65
C ILE A 9 14.22 -9.61 6.26
N PRO A 10 14.48 -9.67 7.58
CA PRO A 10 15.31 -10.71 8.16
C PRO A 10 14.69 -12.05 7.81
N GLN A 11 15.35 -12.79 6.91
CA GLN A 11 14.96 -14.13 6.51
C GLN A 11 15.35 -15.09 7.64
N GLY A 12 14.82 -14.83 8.83
CA GLY A 12 14.86 -15.76 9.95
C GLY A 12 13.82 -16.85 9.71
N THR A 13 14.00 -17.99 10.35
CA THR A 13 13.05 -19.10 10.31
C THR A 13 11.65 -18.73 10.87
N ALA A 14 11.54 -17.60 11.56
CA ALA A 14 10.29 -17.04 12.05
C ALA A 14 9.62 -16.13 11.02
N LYS A 15 8.34 -16.40 10.72
CA LYS A 15 7.51 -15.58 9.83
C LYS A 15 7.41 -14.15 10.38
N LEU A 16 7.83 -13.15 9.60
CA LEU A 16 7.72 -11.75 10.02
C LEU A 16 6.27 -11.29 10.11
N HIS A 17 5.98 -10.44 11.10
CA HIS A 17 4.71 -9.76 11.26
C HIS A 17 4.92 -8.26 11.07
N ILE A 18 4.20 -7.66 10.12
CA ILE A 18 4.33 -6.24 9.78
C ILE A 18 2.98 -5.57 9.99
N ALA A 19 2.98 -4.53 10.83
CA ALA A 19 1.84 -3.65 11.02
C ALA A 19 2.00 -2.41 10.13
N ILE A 20 0.98 -2.12 9.31
CA ILE A 20 0.93 -0.94 8.44
C ILE A 20 -0.21 -0.06 8.93
N ILE A 21 0.10 1.22 9.17
CA ILE A 21 -0.87 2.23 9.60
C ILE A 21 -1.28 3.05 8.37
N GLY A 22 -2.57 3.00 8.05
CA GLY A 22 -3.19 3.55 6.85
C GLY A 22 -3.38 2.52 5.73
N SER A 23 -4.32 2.82 4.84
CA SER A 23 -4.70 2.00 3.68
C SER A 23 -4.55 2.75 2.34
N GLY A 24 -3.62 3.71 2.27
CA GLY A 24 -3.31 4.44 1.04
C GLY A 24 -2.57 3.60 -0.01
N SER A 25 -2.29 4.19 -1.17
CA SER A 25 -1.55 3.52 -2.26
C SER A 25 -0.18 2.99 -1.83
N ALA A 26 0.56 3.76 -1.01
CA ALA A 26 1.84 3.34 -0.46
C ALA A 26 1.71 2.15 0.50
N ALA A 27 0.66 2.13 1.32
CA ALA A 27 0.38 1.04 2.26
C ALA A 27 0.12 -0.28 1.52
N PHE A 28 -0.72 -0.23 0.47
CA PHE A 28 -0.96 -1.40 -0.38
C PHE A 28 0.31 -1.87 -1.11
N ALA A 29 1.10 -0.96 -1.67
CA ALA A 29 2.36 -1.32 -2.34
C ALA A 29 3.35 -2.01 -1.38
N CYS A 30 3.47 -1.49 -0.16
CA CYS A 30 4.27 -2.11 0.90
C CYS A 30 3.72 -3.49 1.26
N ALA A 31 2.41 -3.58 1.57
CA ALA A 31 1.73 -4.81 1.96
C ALA A 31 1.94 -5.94 0.95
N ILE A 32 1.78 -5.65 -0.34
CA ILE A 32 1.99 -6.61 -1.43
C ILE A 32 3.44 -7.10 -1.41
N ARG A 33 4.42 -6.18 -1.41
CA ARG A 33 5.84 -6.56 -1.46
C ARG A 33 6.26 -7.43 -0.29
N VAL A 34 5.78 -7.12 0.91
CA VAL A 34 6.16 -7.91 2.10
C VAL A 34 5.38 -9.22 2.20
N ALA A 35 4.14 -9.28 1.69
CA ALA A 35 3.37 -10.52 1.59
C ALA A 35 3.99 -11.49 0.57
N GLU A 36 4.47 -10.99 -0.58
CA GLU A 36 5.26 -11.74 -1.55
C GLU A 36 6.54 -12.33 -0.93
N SER A 37 7.11 -11.62 0.05
CA SER A 37 8.28 -12.07 0.81
C SER A 37 7.93 -13.04 1.96
N GLY A 38 6.67 -13.51 2.06
CA GLY A 38 6.22 -14.48 3.05
C GLY A 38 5.86 -13.91 4.42
N ALA A 39 5.89 -12.58 4.61
CA ALA A 39 5.51 -11.95 5.87
C ALA A 39 3.98 -11.96 6.06
N ARG A 40 3.53 -11.98 7.31
CA ARG A 40 2.15 -11.70 7.70
C ARG A 40 1.96 -10.20 7.86
N VAL A 41 0.98 -9.63 7.17
CA VAL A 41 0.68 -8.20 7.21
C VAL A 41 -0.61 -7.96 8.00
N THR A 42 -0.59 -6.94 8.86
CA THR A 42 -1.78 -6.39 9.50
C THR A 42 -1.88 -4.93 9.09
N MET A 43 -2.99 -4.55 8.47
CA MET A 43 -3.23 -3.17 8.03
C MET A 43 -4.29 -2.55 8.94
N ILE A 44 -4.04 -1.34 9.40
CA ILE A 44 -4.90 -0.62 10.35
C ILE A 44 -5.29 0.69 9.69
N GLU A 45 -6.59 0.89 9.47
CA GLU A 45 -7.14 2.12 8.92
C GLU A 45 -8.10 2.73 9.92
N ALA A 46 -8.01 4.05 10.10
CA ALA A 46 -8.90 4.80 10.99
C ALA A 46 -10.19 5.21 10.27
N ALA A 47 -10.13 5.38 8.95
CA ALA A 47 -11.30 5.65 8.13
C ALA A 47 -12.22 4.43 8.01
N ASN A 48 -13.51 4.69 7.78
CA ASN A 48 -14.52 3.64 7.55
C ASN A 48 -14.38 2.94 6.18
N VAL A 49 -13.48 3.42 5.33
CA VAL A 49 -13.25 2.92 3.98
C VAL A 49 -11.75 2.76 3.72
N ILE A 50 -11.40 1.74 2.94
CA ILE A 50 -10.02 1.47 2.53
C ILE A 50 -9.65 2.26 1.27
N GLY A 51 -8.35 2.41 0.97
CA GLY A 51 -7.86 3.05 -0.26
C GLY A 51 -7.25 4.43 -0.06
N GLY A 52 -7.37 4.99 1.15
CA GLY A 52 -6.86 6.30 1.52
C GLY A 52 -7.30 7.40 0.55
N THR A 53 -6.46 8.44 0.42
CA THR A 53 -6.79 9.62 -0.40
C THR A 53 -6.90 9.28 -1.88
N CYS A 54 -5.96 8.51 -2.43
CA CYS A 54 -5.86 8.28 -3.87
C CYS A 54 -7.15 7.71 -4.47
N VAL A 55 -7.75 6.73 -3.80
CA VAL A 55 -8.96 6.03 -4.26
C VAL A 55 -10.23 6.82 -3.94
N ASN A 56 -10.31 7.43 -2.75
CA ASN A 56 -11.58 7.93 -2.25
C ASN A 56 -11.84 9.42 -2.58
N VAL A 57 -10.81 10.28 -2.50
CA VAL A 57 -10.99 11.74 -2.60
C VAL A 57 -9.85 12.44 -3.37
N GLY A 58 -9.05 11.67 -4.11
CA GLY A 58 -7.83 12.16 -4.75
C GLY A 58 -7.77 11.82 -6.24
N CYS A 59 -6.70 11.14 -6.63
CA CYS A 59 -6.38 10.89 -8.03
C CYS A 59 -7.49 10.16 -8.78
N VAL A 60 -8.07 9.09 -8.21
CA VAL A 60 -9.07 8.26 -8.91
C VAL A 60 -10.34 9.07 -9.20
N PRO A 61 -11.01 9.71 -8.22
CA PRO A 61 -12.18 10.56 -8.51
C PRO A 61 -11.85 11.72 -9.44
N SER A 62 -10.70 12.38 -9.26
CA SER A 62 -10.26 13.49 -10.10
C SER A 62 -10.15 13.08 -11.58
N LYS A 63 -9.52 11.93 -11.87
CA LYS A 63 -9.36 11.46 -13.25
C LYS A 63 -10.68 10.97 -13.85
N ILE A 64 -11.59 10.43 -13.05
CA ILE A 64 -12.94 10.06 -13.52
C ILE A 64 -13.72 11.31 -13.95
N ILE A 65 -13.72 12.37 -13.13
CA ILE A 65 -14.42 13.63 -13.44
C ILE A 65 -13.82 14.28 -14.69
N ILE A 66 -12.50 14.39 -14.78
CA ILE A 66 -11.82 14.95 -15.97
C ILE A 66 -12.20 14.16 -17.22
N ARG A 67 -12.22 12.82 -17.15
CA ARG A 67 -12.63 11.99 -18.28
C ARG A 67 -14.11 12.18 -18.64
N GLY A 68 -14.97 12.41 -17.64
CA GLY A 68 -16.38 12.72 -17.85
C GLY A 68 -16.61 14.07 -18.53
N ALA A 69 -15.80 15.07 -18.23
CA ALA A 69 -15.88 16.40 -18.83
C ALA A 69 -15.31 16.48 -20.27
N HIS A 70 -14.44 15.55 -20.65
CA HIS A 70 -13.87 15.43 -22.01
C HIS A 70 -14.60 14.39 -22.88
N ARG A 71 -15.83 14.02 -22.52
CA ARG A 71 -16.75 13.26 -23.38
C ARG A 71 -17.85 14.19 -23.86
#